data_AF-G5LSZ1-F1
#
_entry.id   AF-G5LSZ1-F1
#
_cell.length_a   1.000
_cell.length_b   1.000
_cell.length_c   1.000
_cell.angle_alpha   90.00
_cell.angle_beta   90.00
_cell.angle_gamma   90.00
#
_symmetry.space_group_name_H-M   'P 1'
#
loop_
_entity.id
_entity.type
_entity.pdbx_description
1 polymer ?
#
loop_
_entity_poly.entity_id
_entity_poly.type
_entity_poly.pdbx_seq_one_letter_code
_entity_poly.pdbx_strand_id
1 'polypeptide(L)' 'MQLLDGSVNLISLADDIFRWCQEQDDLLNHHRRQQRPTEFLRIRWALEYYQAGDNEQD' A
#
# COMPACT_ATOMS: atom_id res chain seq x y z
N MET A 1 -9.03 8.63 -7.66
CA MET A 1 -10.17 7.78 -8.05
C MET A 1 -10.56 7.89 -9.51
N GLN A 2 -10.55 9.08 -10.13
CA GLN A 2 -10.91 9.26 -11.55
C GLN A 2 -10.08 8.46 -12.58
N LEU A 3 -8.91 7.93 -12.18
CA LEU A 3 -8.00 7.14 -13.04
C LEU A 3 -8.17 5.62 -12.93
N LEU A 4 -8.97 5.11 -11.99
CA LEU A 4 -9.06 3.67 -11.71
C LEU A 4 -10.30 3.00 -12.33
N ASP A 5 -10.99 3.65 -13.28
CA ASP A 5 -12.23 3.18 -13.93
C ASP A 5 -13.26 2.54 -12.96
N GLY A 6 -13.30 3.00 -11.71
CA GLY A 6 -14.15 2.45 -10.65
C GLY A 6 -13.78 1.05 -10.13
N SER A 7 -12.74 0.40 -10.66
CA SER A 7 -12.33 -0.98 -10.31
C SER A 7 -11.27 -1.01 -9.22
N VAL A 8 -11.64 -0.55 -8.02
CA VAL A 8 -10.76 -0.62 -6.84
C VAL A 8 -11.40 -1.46 -5.75
N ASN A 9 -10.60 -2.29 -5.08
CA ASN A 9 -11.04 -2.95 -3.86
C ASN A 9 -11.09 -1.91 -2.73
N LEU A 10 -12.28 -1.33 -2.49
CA LEU A 10 -12.48 -0.27 -1.51
C LEU A 10 -12.16 -0.71 -0.08
N ILE A 11 -12.37 -1.99 0.25
CA ILE A 11 -12.07 -2.55 1.56
C ILE A 11 -10.55 -2.57 1.77
N SER A 12 -9.80 -3.14 0.83
CA SER A 12 -8.34 -3.14 0.88
C SER A 12 -7.77 -1.72 0.94
N LEU A 13 -8.35 -0.79 0.18
CA LEU A 13 -7.94 0.62 0.20
C LEU A 13 -8.18 1.27 1.58
N ALA A 14 -9.31 0.99 2.23
CA ALA A 14 -9.60 1.52 3.55
C ALA A 14 -8.61 1.01 4.59
N ASP A 15 -8.34 -0.30 4.60
CA ASP A 15 -7.32 -0.90 5.47
C ASP A 15 -5.93 -0.29 5.25
N ASP A 16 -5.58 -0.04 3.99
CA ASP A 16 -4.32 0.57 3.61
C ASP A 16 -4.21 2.02 4.10
N ILE A 17 -5.29 2.80 4.02
CA ILE A 17 -5.33 4.16 4.55
C ILE A 17 -5.14 4.15 6.07
N PHE A 18 -5.80 3.24 6.81
CA PHE A 18 -5.61 3.13 8.26
C PHE A 18 -4.18 2.75 8.62
N ARG A 19 -3.59 1.79 7.89
CA ARG A 19 -2.18 1.41 8.04
C ARG A 19 -1.23 2.57 7.75
N TRP A 20 -1.51 3.39 6.74
CA TRP A 20 -0.73 4.59 6.45
C TRP A 20 -0.72 5.56 7.64
N CYS A 21 -1.90 5.88 8.19
CA CYS A 21 -2.01 6.75 9.36
C CYS A 21 -1.16 6.23 10.52
N GLN A 22 -1.23 4.92 10.78
CA GLN A 22 -0.42 4.28 11.81
C GLN A 22 1.08 4.31 11.52
N GLU A 23 1.51 4.13 10.26
CA GLU A 23 2.93 4.23 9.88
C GLU A 23 3.47 5.66 10.05
N GLN A 24 2.66 6.68 9.73
CA GLN A 24 3.04 8.08 9.93
C GLN A 24 3.13 8.44 11.40
N ASP A 25 2.19 7.98 12.22
CA ASP A 25 2.23 8.20 13.67
C ASP A 25 3.49 7.58 14.29
N ASP A 26 3.80 6.33 13.94
CA ASP A 26 5.02 5.66 14.40
C ASP A 26 6.29 6.38 13.95
N LEU A 27 6.30 6.92 12.73
CA LEU A 27 7.42 7.72 12.22
C LEU A 27 7.61 9.00 13.03
N LEU A 28 6.53 9.72 13.35
CA LEU A 28 6.55 10.94 14.15
C LEU A 28 6.96 10.65 15.60
N ASN A 29 6.44 9.58 16.18
CA ASN A 29 6.70 9.16 17.55
C ASN A 29 7.98 8.32 17.71
N HIS A 30 8.76 8.12 16.64
CA HIS A 30 9.99 7.32 16.61
C HIS A 30 9.80 5.87 17.11
N HIS A 31 8.59 5.33 16.94
CA HIS A 31 8.32 3.93 17.23
C HIS A 31 8.91 3.04 16.13
N ARG A 32 9.80 2.13 16.51
CA ARG A 32 10.35 1.14 15.58
C ARG A 32 9.40 -0.05 15.44
N ARG A 33 8.85 -0.25 14.24
CA ARG A 33 8.19 -1.51 13.87
C ARG A 33 9.20 -2.57 13.47
N GLN A 34 8.98 -3.79 13.94
CA GLN A 34 9.68 -4.99 13.47
C GLN A 34 8.99 -5.58 12.23
N GLN A 35 8.69 -4.73 11.25
CA GLN A 35 8.08 -5.17 9.99
C GLN A 35 9.12 -5.27 8.88
N ARG A 36 8.92 -6.21 7.95
CA ARG A 36 9.80 -6.36 6.79
C ARG A 36 9.69 -5.12 5.90
N PRO A 37 10.76 -4.77 5.16
CA PRO A 37 10.70 -3.64 4.22
C PRO A 37 9.53 -3.74 3.23
N THR A 38 9.18 -4.94 2.78
CA THR A 38 8.08 -5.19 1.84
C THR A 38 6.69 -5.02 2.45
N GLU A 39 6.58 -4.89 3.77
CA GLU A 39 5.30 -4.68 4.47
C GLU A 39 4.93 -3.21 4.60
N PHE A 40 5.89 -2.29 4.39
CA PHE A 40 5.58 -0.86 4.33
C PHE A 40 4.66 -0.56 3.17
N LEU A 41 3.59 0.19 3.44
CA LEU A 41 2.52 0.41 2.48
C LEU A 41 3.03 0.89 1.12
N ARG A 42 3.94 1.86 1.12
CA ARG A 42 4.54 2.43 -0.09
C ARG A 42 5.31 1.40 -0.93
N ILE A 43 5.98 0.45 -0.28
CA ILE A 43 6.78 -0.58 -0.97
C ILE A 43 5.83 -1.63 -1.54
N ARG A 44 4.85 -2.06 -0.74
CA ARG A 44 3.82 -3.00 -1.19
C ARG A 44 3.06 -2.47 -2.41
N TRP A 45 2.58 -1.22 -2.36
CA TRP A 45 1.88 -0.61 -3.50
C TRP A 45 2.75 -0.52 -4.76
N ALA A 46 4.03 -0.17 -4.61
CA ALA A 46 4.93 -0.17 -5.76
C ALA A 46 5.07 -1.58 -6.36
N LEU A 47 5.25 -2.60 -5.52
CA LEU A 47 5.32 -3.99 -5.98
C LEU A 47 4.03 -4.43 -6.69
N GLU A 48 2.87 -4.17 -6.10
CA GLU A 48 1.56 -4.51 -6.68
C GLU A 48 1.35 -3.82 -8.04
N TYR A 49 1.74 -2.54 -8.16
CA TYR A 49 1.63 -1.80 -9.41
C TYR A 49 2.51 -2.39 -10.52
N TYR A 50 3.77 -2.70 -10.24
CA TYR A 50 4.68 -3.27 -11.24
C TYR A 50 4.32 -4.73 -11.58
N GLN A 51 3.91 -5.52 -10.58
CA GLN A 51 3.47 -6.90 -10.81
C GLN A 51 2.18 -6.97 -11.62
N ALA A 52 1.25 -6.03 -11.45
CA ALA A 52 0.02 -6.01 -12.24
C ALA A 52 0.34 -5.91 -13.75
N GLY A 53 1.29 -5.07 -14.16
CA GLY A 53 1.66 -4.90 -15.57
C GLY A 53 2.44 -6.09 -16.16
N ASP A 54 3.24 -6.79 -15.35
CA ASP A 54 3.96 -8.00 -15.81
C ASP A 54 2.99 -9.18 -16.02
N ASN A 55 1.90 -9.26 -15.25
CA ASN A 55 0.88 -10.32 -15.38
C ASN A 55 -0.11 -10.09 -16.54
N GLU A 56 -0.10 -8.92 -17.18
CA GLU A 56 -0.94 -8.59 -18.33
C GLU A 56 -0.29 -8.92 -19.69
N GLN A 57 0.95 -9.44 -19.69
CA GLN A 57 1.72 -9.76 -20.89
C GLN A 57 1.70 -11.24 -21.34
N ASP A 58 0.90 -12.10 -20.70
CA ASP A 58 0.62 -13.50 -21.14
C ASP A 58 -0.75 -13.64 -21.84
#